data_AF-A0A934B9D0-F1
#
_entry.id   AF-A0A934B9D0-F1
#
_cell.length_a   1.000
_cell.length_b   1.000
_cell.length_c   1.000
_cell.angle_alpha   90.00
_cell.angle_beta   90.00
_cell.angle_gamma   90.00
#
_symmetry.space_group_name_H-M   'P 1'
#
loop_
_entity.id
_entity.type
_entity.pdbx_description
1 polymer ?
#
loop_
_entity_poly.entity_id
_entity_poly.type
_entity_poly.pdbx_seq_one_letter_code
_entity_poly.pdbx_strand_id
1 'polypeptide(L)'
;MRKDIVLARIAEINTQLDELQKKILSEAKLVATTLTKTFVAKQFPDKPFDVLILDEASMSPLPHLYWAISRCCEFVTIVGDFLQLPPICIAKETMAHKWLGRSILEVLGINSVKEALSDHRINLLKKQYRMAHEISTIPNRFFYENKLEDDLSTFNRRLDDGVSDSPLVLIETATMNPWCSRLSTGGRFNLYNALVCATLARKIIANIERIRKDCNNPNAKVGIITPYKDQARLINKIIMDWKLSDLIRVSTVHRFQGGEEPIIIFDSCEGPGVRVAPMLDDTKHDSDARLVLNVAITRTKNRFYFVGHTKHLLSDLHRDSVLARIIHYFYEEAEVLDSGTLVDKYFTTDFEKWADALISTTSATREPFSGDLHTEKNFWQTFYQDLKIVKERLIILSPFVKVQRRGRLIDYFRAMIERGIEIRSKQIFLGCSTYPRCKYTKHITGSSRSHS
;
A
#
# COMPACT_ATOMS: atom_id res chain seq x y z
N MET A 1 -18.20 40.48 -28.69
CA MET A 1 -17.41 39.63 -29.61
C MET A 1 -18.25 38.41 -29.95
N ARG A 2 -18.54 38.13 -31.23
CA ARG A 2 -19.42 37.00 -31.60
C ARG A 2 -18.70 35.67 -31.28
N LYS A 3 -19.38 34.80 -30.51
CA LYS A 3 -18.89 33.49 -30.07
C LYS A 3 -18.28 32.67 -31.23
N ASP A 4 -18.85 32.80 -32.42
CA ASP A 4 -18.41 32.08 -33.63
C ASP A 4 -17.01 32.50 -34.11
N ILE A 5 -16.66 33.77 -33.97
CA ILE A 5 -15.31 34.27 -34.33
C ILE A 5 -14.26 33.71 -33.37
N VAL A 6 -14.60 33.64 -32.08
CA VAL A 6 -13.71 33.07 -31.06
C VAL A 6 -13.53 31.56 -31.30
N LEU A 7 -14.62 30.83 -31.60
CA LEU A 7 -14.56 29.41 -31.90
C LEU A 7 -13.75 29.11 -33.17
N ALA A 8 -13.92 29.91 -34.23
CA ALA A 8 -13.13 29.77 -35.46
C ALA A 8 -11.64 29.99 -35.20
N ARG A 9 -11.29 31.02 -34.41
CA ARG A 9 -9.89 31.29 -34.05
C ARG A 9 -9.29 30.19 -33.16
N ILE A 10 -10.06 29.62 -32.24
CA ILE A 10 -9.63 28.46 -31.44
C ILE A 10 -9.36 27.25 -32.34
N ALA A 11 -10.24 26.99 -33.31
CA ALA A 11 -10.05 25.88 -34.26
C ALA A 11 -8.78 26.07 -35.10
N GLU A 12 -8.53 27.28 -35.60
CA GLU A 12 -7.31 27.61 -36.35
C GLU A 12 -6.04 27.40 -35.50
N ILE A 13 -6.04 27.89 -34.26
CA ILE A 13 -4.91 27.71 -33.33
C ILE A 13 -4.68 26.23 -33.03
N ASN A 14 -5.74 25.44 -32.82
CA ASN A 14 -5.61 24.00 -32.58
C ASN A 14 -5.01 23.28 -33.78
N THR A 15 -5.39 23.64 -35.01
CA THR A 15 -4.78 23.09 -36.23
C THR A 15 -3.29 23.44 -36.30
N GLN A 16 -2.92 24.69 -36.03
CA GLN A 16 -1.51 25.12 -36.00
C GLN A 16 -0.70 24.36 -34.95
N LEU A 17 -1.27 24.13 -33.76
CA LEU A 17 -0.64 23.34 -32.70
C LEU A 17 -0.47 21.87 -33.12
N ASP A 18 -1.46 21.28 -33.79
CA ASP A 18 -1.38 19.90 -34.29
C ASP A 18 -0.29 19.74 -35.37
N GLU A 19 -0.19 20.69 -36.30
CA GLU A 19 0.86 20.71 -37.33
C GLU A 19 2.24 20.88 -36.71
N LEU A 20 2.39 21.78 -35.73
CA LEU A 20 3.64 21.98 -35.01
C LEU A 20 4.05 20.70 -34.26
N GLN A 21 3.11 20.02 -33.59
CA GLN A 21 3.39 18.76 -32.91
C GLN A 21 3.84 17.67 -33.88
N LYS A 22 3.18 17.53 -35.04
CA LYS A 22 3.59 16.58 -36.08
C LYS A 22 5.01 16.87 -36.56
N LYS A 23 5.32 18.14 -36.83
CA LYS A 23 6.65 18.57 -37.26
C LYS A 23 7.72 18.22 -36.22
N ILE A 24 7.47 18.56 -34.95
CA ILE A 24 8.39 18.25 -33.85
C ILE A 24 8.60 16.73 -33.75
N LEU A 25 7.54 15.93 -33.82
CA LEU A 25 7.65 14.47 -33.74
C LEU A 25 8.40 13.88 -34.93
N SER A 26 8.26 14.43 -36.14
CA SER A 26 8.98 13.97 -37.33
C SER A 26 10.47 14.36 -37.33
N GLU A 27 10.82 15.48 -36.70
CA GLU A 27 12.20 15.97 -36.63
C GLU A 27 12.95 15.46 -35.38
N ALA A 28 12.21 14.92 -34.40
CA ALA A 28 12.77 14.41 -33.16
C ALA A 28 13.61 13.16 -33.40
N LYS A 29 14.88 13.20 -32.94
CA LYS A 29 15.77 12.03 -32.94
C LYS A 29 15.43 10.99 -31.87
N LEU A 30 14.76 11.43 -30.80
CA LEU A 30 14.34 10.60 -29.68
C LEU A 30 12.97 11.06 -29.22
N VAL A 31 12.04 10.12 -29.10
CA VAL A 31 10.72 10.37 -28.51
C VAL A 31 10.50 9.41 -27.35
N ALA A 32 10.53 9.96 -26.13
CA ALA A 32 10.16 9.22 -24.93
C ALA A 32 8.64 9.32 -24.72
N THR A 33 7.95 8.19 -24.67
CA THR A 33 6.49 8.17 -24.52
C THR A 33 5.97 6.88 -23.90
N THR A 34 4.72 6.88 -23.46
CA THR A 34 4.04 5.65 -23.04
C THR A 34 3.47 4.94 -24.26
N LEU A 35 3.37 3.61 -24.20
CA LEU A 35 2.78 2.81 -25.28
C LEU A 35 1.39 3.31 -25.68
N THR A 36 0.55 3.68 -24.71
CA THR A 36 -0.79 4.21 -24.96
C THR A 36 -0.79 5.44 -25.86
N LYS A 37 0.18 6.34 -25.67
CA LYS A 37 0.23 7.59 -26.46
C LYS A 37 0.55 7.33 -27.93
N THR A 38 1.20 6.20 -28.26
CA THR A 38 1.57 5.86 -29.64
C THR A 38 0.39 5.48 -30.55
N PHE A 39 -0.77 5.11 -29.99
CA PHE A 39 -1.99 4.86 -30.77
C PHE A 39 -3.13 5.85 -30.49
N VAL A 40 -3.07 6.59 -29.38
CA VAL A 40 -4.08 7.63 -29.07
C VAL A 40 -3.74 8.98 -29.72
N ALA A 41 -2.46 9.34 -29.81
CA ALA A 41 -2.05 10.61 -30.40
C ALA A 41 -2.04 10.53 -31.93
N LYS A 42 -2.96 11.25 -32.59
CA LYS A 42 -3.05 11.32 -34.06
C LYS A 42 -1.82 11.97 -34.71
N GLN A 43 -1.02 12.69 -33.93
CA GLN A 43 0.17 13.38 -34.37
C GLN A 43 1.37 12.43 -34.49
N PHE A 44 1.28 11.21 -33.96
CA PHE A 44 2.33 10.21 -34.08
C PHE A 44 2.45 9.73 -35.54
N PRO A 45 3.62 9.85 -36.18
CA PRO A 45 3.74 9.52 -37.60
C PRO A 45 3.73 8.01 -37.87
N ASP A 46 3.57 7.64 -39.16
CA ASP A 46 3.29 6.24 -39.56
C ASP A 46 4.41 5.22 -39.39
N LYS A 47 5.66 5.64 -39.52
CA LYS A 47 6.83 4.82 -39.22
C LYS A 47 7.93 5.74 -38.74
N PRO A 48 7.88 6.22 -37.49
CA PRO A 48 8.75 7.31 -37.08
C PRO A 48 10.19 6.88 -36.82
N PHE A 49 10.40 5.62 -36.42
CA PHE A 49 11.63 5.24 -35.72
C PHE A 49 12.20 3.93 -36.22
N ASP A 50 13.51 3.95 -36.44
CA ASP A 50 14.29 2.77 -36.79
C ASP A 50 14.44 1.84 -35.59
N VAL A 51 14.48 2.41 -34.37
CA VAL A 51 14.72 1.70 -33.13
C VAL A 51 13.60 1.95 -32.10
N LEU A 52 13.12 0.87 -31.48
CA LEU A 52 12.22 0.92 -30.32
C LEU A 52 12.93 0.33 -29.10
N ILE A 53 13.06 1.12 -28.05
CA ILE A 53 13.49 0.64 -26.73
C ILE A 53 12.26 0.64 -25.82
N LEU A 54 11.89 -0.55 -25.35
CA LEU A 54 10.84 -0.71 -24.36
C LEU A 54 11.44 -0.98 -23.00
N ASP A 55 11.18 -0.09 -22.06
CA ASP A 55 11.49 -0.29 -20.65
C ASP A 55 10.26 -0.81 -19.88
N GLU A 56 10.48 -1.48 -18.75
CA GLU A 56 9.44 -2.09 -17.90
C GLU A 56 8.48 -3.01 -18.69
N ALA A 57 9.02 -3.77 -19.64
CA ALA A 57 8.25 -4.58 -20.57
C ALA A 57 7.38 -5.67 -19.90
N SER A 58 7.70 -6.06 -18.67
CA SER A 58 6.89 -7.00 -17.89
C SER A 58 5.48 -6.46 -17.62
N MET A 59 5.28 -5.15 -17.54
CA MET A 59 3.97 -4.53 -17.34
C MET A 59 3.20 -4.26 -18.64
N SER A 60 3.80 -4.48 -19.80
CA SER A 60 3.23 -4.08 -21.08
C SER A 60 2.15 -5.08 -21.56
N PRO A 61 0.89 -4.65 -21.77
CA PRO A 61 -0.11 -5.49 -22.43
C PRO A 61 0.31 -5.81 -23.87
N LEU A 62 0.19 -7.08 -24.27
CA LEU A 62 0.65 -7.55 -25.58
C LEU A 62 0.09 -6.76 -26.78
N PRO A 63 -1.19 -6.33 -26.82
CA PRO A 63 -1.70 -5.54 -27.93
C PRO A 63 -1.01 -4.18 -28.08
N HIS A 64 -0.69 -3.52 -26.97
CA HIS A 64 0.00 -2.23 -26.99
C HIS A 64 1.45 -2.40 -27.45
N LEU A 65 2.09 -3.48 -27.00
CA LEU A 65 3.42 -3.85 -27.46
C LEU A 65 3.44 -4.13 -28.97
N TYR A 66 2.51 -4.96 -29.45
CA TYR A 66 2.39 -5.28 -30.86
C TYR A 66 2.20 -4.03 -31.72
N TRP A 67 1.34 -3.11 -31.27
CA TRP A 67 1.18 -1.81 -31.92
C TRP A 67 2.50 -1.07 -32.01
N ALA A 68 3.21 -0.85 -30.90
CA ALA A 68 4.45 -0.09 -30.91
C ALA A 68 5.54 -0.73 -31.78
N ILE A 69 5.67 -2.07 -31.74
CA ILE A 69 6.60 -2.81 -32.60
C ILE A 69 6.28 -2.62 -34.08
N SER A 70 4.99 -2.60 -34.46
CA SER A 70 4.58 -2.37 -35.86
C SER A 70 4.97 -1.01 -36.42
N ARG A 71 5.39 -0.07 -35.56
CA ARG A 71 5.84 1.28 -35.90
C ARG A 71 7.35 1.40 -36.04
N CYS A 72 8.08 0.34 -35.72
CA CYS A 72 9.52 0.27 -35.76
C CYS A 72 9.99 -0.43 -37.05
N CYS A 73 11.04 0.11 -37.68
CA CYS A 73 11.52 -0.39 -38.97
C CYS A 73 12.68 -1.39 -38.86
N GLU A 74 13.54 -1.29 -37.84
CA GLU A 74 14.79 -2.06 -37.80
C GLU A 74 14.94 -2.90 -36.54
N PHE A 75 15.03 -2.29 -35.36
CA PHE A 75 15.47 -2.98 -34.15
C PHE A 75 14.60 -2.69 -32.93
N VAL A 76 14.26 -3.75 -32.18
CA VAL A 76 13.48 -3.65 -30.94
C VAL A 76 14.29 -4.21 -29.78
N THR A 77 14.55 -3.37 -28.78
CA THR A 77 15.12 -3.77 -27.50
C THR A 77 14.01 -3.85 -26.45
N ILE A 78 13.91 -4.99 -25.78
CA ILE A 78 12.96 -5.21 -24.69
C ILE A 78 13.74 -5.31 -23.38
N VAL A 79 13.51 -4.36 -22.49
CA VAL A 79 14.08 -4.31 -21.14
C VAL A 79 12.94 -4.53 -20.15
N GLY A 80 13.12 -5.47 -19.23
CA GLY A 80 12.11 -5.78 -18.23
C GLY A 80 12.56 -6.88 -17.29
N ASP A 81 11.74 -7.14 -16.29
CA ASP A 81 12.00 -8.11 -15.25
C ASP A 81 10.76 -8.99 -15.04
N PHE A 82 10.89 -10.28 -15.35
CA PHE A 82 9.80 -11.26 -15.20
C PHE A 82 9.49 -11.58 -13.73
N LEU A 83 10.34 -11.15 -12.79
CA LEU A 83 10.12 -11.24 -11.35
C LEU A 83 9.54 -9.95 -10.75
N GLN A 84 9.17 -8.96 -11.58
CA GLN A 84 8.38 -7.79 -11.20
C GLN A 84 6.95 -7.88 -11.73
N LEU A 85 6.14 -6.83 -11.57
CA LEU A 85 4.70 -6.89 -11.80
C LEU A 85 4.34 -7.15 -13.28
N PRO A 86 3.34 -8.02 -13.53
CA PRO A 86 2.79 -8.24 -14.86
C PRO A 86 1.80 -7.12 -15.24
N PRO A 87 1.23 -7.14 -16.46
CA PRO A 87 0.21 -6.18 -16.85
C PRO A 87 -1.07 -6.39 -16.02
N ILE A 88 -1.74 -5.29 -15.66
CA ILE A 88 -2.95 -5.35 -14.83
C ILE A 88 -4.16 -5.78 -15.69
N CYS A 89 -4.70 -6.97 -15.42
CA CYS A 89 -5.95 -7.46 -16.01
C CYS A 89 -7.03 -7.62 -14.93
N ILE A 90 -8.10 -6.82 -15.01
CA ILE A 90 -9.21 -6.84 -14.02
C ILE A 90 -10.32 -7.82 -14.44
N ALA A 91 -10.43 -8.06 -15.76
CA ALA A 91 -11.38 -8.98 -16.36
C ALA A 91 -11.09 -10.41 -15.90
N LYS A 92 -12.13 -11.22 -15.68
CA LYS A 92 -11.99 -12.61 -15.21
C LYS A 92 -11.95 -13.62 -16.36
N GLU A 93 -12.27 -13.15 -17.55
CA GLU A 93 -12.39 -13.94 -18.75
C GLU A 93 -11.02 -14.44 -19.19
N THR A 94 -10.91 -15.73 -19.48
CA THR A 94 -9.66 -16.38 -19.91
C THR A 94 -9.03 -15.69 -21.12
N MET A 95 -9.85 -15.21 -22.05
CA MET A 95 -9.37 -14.50 -23.23
C MET A 95 -8.76 -13.13 -22.87
N ALA A 96 -9.33 -12.43 -21.89
CA ALA A 96 -8.76 -11.17 -21.42
C ALA A 96 -7.41 -11.40 -20.74
N HIS A 97 -7.30 -12.39 -19.85
CA HIS A 97 -6.03 -12.77 -19.24
C HIS A 97 -4.98 -13.19 -20.29
N LYS A 98 -5.37 -13.98 -21.30
CA LYS A 98 -4.46 -14.42 -22.36
C LYS A 98 -3.77 -13.28 -23.08
N TRP A 99 -4.50 -12.19 -23.38
CA TRP A 99 -3.97 -11.08 -24.18
C TRP A 99 -3.53 -9.86 -23.36
N LEU A 100 -4.16 -9.61 -22.22
CA LEU A 100 -3.96 -8.40 -21.42
C LEU A 100 -3.33 -8.65 -20.05
N GLY A 101 -3.24 -9.91 -19.59
CA GLY A 101 -2.67 -10.27 -18.29
C GLY A 101 -1.26 -10.86 -18.36
N ARG A 102 -0.76 -11.14 -19.58
CA ARG A 102 0.54 -11.77 -19.79
C ARG A 102 1.57 -10.79 -20.29
N SER A 103 2.81 -10.97 -19.85
CA SER A 103 3.95 -10.19 -20.36
C SER A 103 4.57 -10.82 -21.60
N ILE A 104 5.37 -10.04 -22.34
CA ILE A 104 6.16 -10.59 -23.45
C ILE A 104 7.20 -11.60 -22.96
N LEU A 105 7.74 -11.44 -21.76
CA LEU A 105 8.71 -12.37 -21.17
C LEU A 105 8.07 -13.75 -20.94
N GLU A 106 6.84 -13.77 -20.42
CA GLU A 106 6.07 -15.00 -20.28
C GLU A 106 5.77 -15.67 -21.64
N VAL A 107 5.41 -14.89 -22.66
CA VAL A 107 5.20 -15.40 -24.03
C VAL A 107 6.47 -16.05 -24.59
N LEU A 108 7.64 -15.50 -24.26
CA LEU A 108 8.94 -16.02 -24.68
C LEU A 108 9.38 -17.24 -23.88
N GLY A 109 8.62 -17.67 -22.86
CA GLY A 109 8.94 -18.80 -21.99
C GLY A 109 9.88 -18.44 -20.83
N ILE A 110 10.01 -17.16 -20.49
CA ILE A 110 10.92 -16.66 -19.45
C ILE A 110 10.13 -16.41 -18.17
N ASN A 111 9.95 -17.46 -17.36
CA ASN A 111 9.17 -17.41 -16.12
C ASN A 111 10.03 -17.70 -14.87
N SER A 112 11.26 -18.16 -15.06
CA SER A 112 12.20 -18.52 -14.01
C SER A 112 13.62 -18.05 -14.33
N VAL A 113 14.46 -17.95 -13.29
CA VAL A 113 15.89 -17.62 -13.43
C VAL A 113 16.59 -18.66 -14.30
N LYS A 114 16.24 -19.94 -14.14
CA LYS A 114 16.78 -21.03 -14.95
C LYS A 114 16.48 -20.86 -16.43
N GLU A 115 15.21 -20.59 -16.79
CA GLU A 115 14.81 -20.37 -18.19
C GLU A 115 15.53 -19.14 -18.76
N ALA A 116 15.56 -18.03 -18.02
CA ALA A 116 16.25 -16.79 -18.41
C ALA A 116 17.74 -17.02 -18.71
N LEU A 117 18.45 -17.78 -17.85
CA LEU A 117 19.87 -18.08 -18.03
C LEU A 117 20.15 -19.04 -19.19
N SER A 118 19.18 -19.86 -19.59
CA SER A 118 19.34 -20.83 -20.69
C SER A 118 18.99 -20.25 -22.06
N ASP A 119 18.34 -19.08 -22.11
CA ASP A 119 17.85 -18.49 -23.34
C ASP A 119 18.89 -17.53 -23.95
N HIS A 120 19.37 -17.85 -25.16
CA HIS A 120 20.36 -17.05 -25.89
C HIS A 120 19.87 -15.63 -26.27
N ARG A 121 18.57 -15.36 -26.20
CA ARG A 121 17.98 -14.04 -26.48
C ARG A 121 18.05 -13.11 -25.26
N ILE A 122 18.36 -13.66 -24.08
CA ILE A 122 18.34 -12.93 -22.81
C ILE A 122 19.77 -12.61 -22.38
N ASN A 123 20.02 -11.32 -22.16
CA ASN A 123 21.24 -10.83 -21.50
C ASN A 123 20.90 -10.38 -20.09
N LEU A 124 21.27 -11.19 -19.08
CA LEU A 124 21.00 -10.87 -17.68
C LEU A 124 22.00 -9.83 -17.15
N LEU A 125 21.48 -8.71 -16.65
CA LEU A 125 22.26 -7.74 -15.88
C LEU A 125 22.30 -8.19 -14.41
N LYS A 126 23.49 -8.64 -13.96
CA LYS A 126 23.65 -9.23 -12.62
C LYS A 126 23.98 -8.20 -11.54
N LYS A 127 24.64 -7.10 -11.90
CA LYS A 127 25.17 -6.14 -10.93
C LYS A 127 24.13 -5.10 -10.54
N GLN A 128 23.86 -4.94 -9.24
CA GLN A 128 22.94 -3.96 -8.70
C GLN A 128 23.69 -2.81 -8.01
N TYR A 129 23.18 -1.58 -8.17
CA TYR A 129 23.81 -0.36 -7.69
C TYR A 129 22.92 0.46 -6.72
N ARG A 130 21.73 -0.05 -6.41
CA ARG A 130 20.66 0.70 -5.74
C ARG A 130 20.64 0.46 -4.23
N MET A 131 20.42 -0.78 -3.85
CA MET A 131 20.06 -1.19 -2.49
C MET A 131 21.31 -1.39 -1.65
N ALA A 132 21.26 -0.98 -0.38
CA ALA A 132 22.20 -1.45 0.63
C ALA A 132 22.23 -2.98 0.66
N HIS A 133 23.40 -3.56 0.97
CA HIS A 133 23.65 -5.01 0.89
C HIS A 133 22.63 -5.85 1.68
N GLU A 134 22.26 -5.40 2.87
CA GLU A 134 21.29 -6.08 3.73
C GLU A 134 19.90 -6.10 3.09
N ILE A 135 19.55 -5.04 2.36
CA ILE A 135 18.28 -4.94 1.64
C ILE A 135 18.30 -5.79 0.37
N SER A 136 19.37 -5.73 -0.44
CA SER A 136 19.48 -6.49 -1.70
C SER A 136 19.53 -8.00 -1.47
N THR A 137 20.03 -8.45 -0.30
CA THR A 137 20.08 -9.86 0.08
C THR A 137 18.69 -10.50 0.07
N ILE A 138 17.65 -9.77 0.50
CA ILE A 138 16.27 -10.28 0.54
C ILE A 138 15.79 -10.66 -0.87
N PRO A 139 15.72 -9.74 -1.86
CA PRO A 139 15.25 -10.11 -3.17
C PRO A 139 16.20 -11.09 -3.88
N ASN A 140 17.52 -10.96 -3.67
CA ASN A 140 18.49 -11.86 -4.27
C ASN A 140 18.27 -13.31 -3.84
N ARG A 141 18.07 -13.54 -2.54
CA ARG A 141 17.82 -14.87 -1.97
C ARG A 141 16.46 -15.43 -2.36
N PHE A 142 15.40 -14.62 -2.30
CA PHE A 142 14.03 -15.13 -2.38
C PHE A 142 13.39 -15.04 -3.77
N PHE A 143 13.93 -14.23 -4.69
CA PHE A 143 13.42 -14.13 -6.07
C PHE A 143 14.46 -14.47 -7.13
N TYR A 144 15.71 -13.99 -7.00
CA TYR A 144 16.73 -14.09 -8.07
C TYR A 144 17.75 -15.22 -7.89
N GLU A 145 17.52 -16.17 -6.98
CA GLU A 145 18.37 -17.36 -6.78
C GLU A 145 19.87 -17.05 -6.59
N ASN A 146 20.17 -15.98 -5.85
CA ASN A 146 21.54 -15.50 -5.59
C ASN A 146 22.33 -15.15 -6.86
N LYS A 147 21.65 -14.71 -7.93
CA LYS A 147 22.29 -14.28 -9.18
C LYS A 147 22.56 -12.79 -9.28
N LEU A 148 22.06 -11.98 -8.35
CA LEU A 148 22.41 -10.56 -8.25
C LEU A 148 23.72 -10.39 -7.46
N GLU A 149 24.54 -9.46 -7.93
CA GLU A 149 25.82 -9.09 -7.33
C GLU A 149 25.77 -7.62 -6.93
N ASP A 150 26.21 -7.31 -5.71
CA ASP A 150 26.22 -5.94 -5.22
C ASP A 150 27.48 -5.21 -5.69
N ASP A 151 27.30 -4.00 -6.20
CA ASP A 151 28.42 -3.12 -6.44
C ASP A 151 29.03 -2.60 -5.13
N LEU A 152 30.35 -2.41 -5.09
CA LEU A 152 31.06 -1.93 -3.89
C LEU A 152 30.50 -0.61 -3.36
N SER A 153 29.93 0.24 -4.23
CA SER A 153 29.28 1.49 -3.84
C SER A 153 28.06 1.31 -2.92
N THR A 154 27.48 0.11 -2.82
CA THR A 154 26.26 -0.12 -2.03
C THR A 154 26.51 -0.54 -0.59
N PHE A 155 27.69 -1.06 -0.26
CA PHE A 155 28.02 -1.57 1.09
C PHE A 155 28.06 -0.46 2.15
N ASN A 156 28.35 0.78 1.76
CA ASN A 156 28.43 1.93 2.67
C ASN A 156 27.15 2.78 2.68
N ARG A 157 26.00 2.26 2.23
CA ARG A 157 24.71 2.98 2.17
C ARG A 157 24.02 3.14 3.53
N ARG A 158 24.78 3.33 4.61
CA ARG A 158 24.24 3.69 5.92
C ARG A 158 23.65 5.10 5.88
N LEU A 159 22.63 5.31 6.69
CA LEU A 159 21.90 6.56 6.77
C LEU A 159 21.41 6.74 8.21
N ASP A 160 21.41 7.95 8.72
CA ASP A 160 20.81 8.26 10.02
C ASP A 160 19.49 9.02 9.78
N ASP A 161 18.38 8.40 10.13
CA ASP A 161 17.05 9.01 10.06
C ASP A 161 16.51 9.43 11.44
N GLY A 162 17.30 9.27 12.49
CA GLY A 162 16.93 9.54 13.89
C GLY A 162 15.94 8.53 14.49
N VAL A 163 15.69 7.41 13.83
CA VAL A 163 14.85 6.31 14.35
C VAL A 163 15.65 5.02 14.52
N SER A 164 16.47 4.67 13.54
CA SER A 164 17.30 3.46 13.55
C SER A 164 18.60 3.69 12.78
N ASP A 165 19.64 2.92 13.08
CA ASP A 165 20.87 2.84 12.28
C ASP A 165 20.87 1.62 11.33
N SER A 166 19.96 0.65 11.55
CA SER A 166 19.86 -0.56 10.75
C SER A 166 19.23 -0.29 9.36
N PRO A 167 19.77 -0.84 8.25
CA PRO A 167 19.11 -0.79 6.94
C PRO A 167 17.77 -1.54 6.89
N LEU A 168 17.57 -2.52 7.78
CA LEU A 168 16.35 -3.31 7.88
C LEU A 168 15.73 -3.12 9.26
N VAL A 169 14.46 -2.71 9.29
CA VAL A 169 13.72 -2.51 10.55
C VAL A 169 12.33 -3.11 10.44
N LEU A 170 11.96 -3.95 11.41
CA LEU A 170 10.61 -4.47 11.60
C LEU A 170 9.89 -3.64 12.66
N ILE A 171 8.80 -2.98 12.28
CA ILE A 171 7.87 -2.33 13.20
C ILE A 171 6.74 -3.30 13.53
N GLU A 172 6.83 -3.93 14.71
CA GLU A 172 5.88 -4.93 15.17
C GLU A 172 4.60 -4.28 15.70
N THR A 173 3.44 -4.68 15.16
CA THR A 173 2.13 -4.19 15.60
C THR A 173 1.34 -5.17 16.46
N ALA A 174 1.78 -6.42 16.60
CA ALA A 174 1.05 -7.45 17.35
C ALA A 174 0.80 -7.11 18.82
N THR A 175 1.68 -6.35 19.49
CA THR A 175 1.50 -5.92 20.89
C THR A 175 0.23 -5.08 21.07
N MET A 176 -0.07 -4.24 20.08
CA MET A 176 -1.27 -3.41 20.04
C MET A 176 -2.47 -4.13 19.45
N ASN A 177 -2.25 -5.29 18.81
CA ASN A 177 -3.23 -6.18 18.22
C ASN A 177 -4.28 -5.41 17.36
N PRO A 178 -3.84 -4.58 16.40
CA PRO A 178 -4.72 -3.73 15.62
C PRO A 178 -5.59 -4.54 14.66
N TRP A 179 -6.86 -4.14 14.53
CA TRP A 179 -7.82 -4.82 13.67
C TRP A 179 -7.74 -4.33 12.22
N CYS A 180 -7.67 -5.25 11.26
CA CYS A 180 -7.79 -4.94 9.84
C CYS A 180 -9.26 -5.00 9.41
N SER A 181 -9.72 -3.92 8.78
CA SER A 181 -11.11 -3.73 8.37
C SER A 181 -11.28 -3.77 6.86
N ARG A 182 -12.50 -4.08 6.41
CA ARG A 182 -12.88 -4.11 5.00
C ARG A 182 -14.07 -3.20 4.73
N LEU A 183 -13.97 -2.35 3.72
CA LEU A 183 -15.07 -1.54 3.19
C LEU A 183 -16.07 -2.43 2.45
N SER A 184 -17.31 -1.96 2.28
CA SER A 184 -18.35 -2.64 1.49
C SER A 184 -17.93 -2.88 0.03
N THR A 185 -17.08 -2.01 -0.52
CA THR A 185 -16.47 -2.14 -1.86
C THR A 185 -15.39 -3.22 -1.92
N GLY A 186 -15.06 -3.84 -0.80
CA GLY A 186 -14.04 -4.88 -0.68
C GLY A 186 -12.64 -4.38 -0.34
N GLY A 187 -12.42 -3.07 -0.28
CA GLY A 187 -11.16 -2.42 0.06
C GLY A 187 -10.71 -2.67 1.50
N ARG A 188 -9.40 -2.86 1.73
CA ARG A 188 -8.84 -3.10 3.07
C ARG A 188 -8.16 -1.86 3.63
N PHE A 189 -8.28 -1.68 4.94
CA PHE A 189 -7.58 -0.63 5.67
C PHE A 189 -7.36 -1.03 7.14
N ASN A 190 -6.30 -0.48 7.74
CA ASN A 190 -5.97 -0.62 9.14
C ASN A 190 -5.53 0.74 9.67
N LEU A 191 -6.38 1.34 10.52
CA LEU A 191 -6.19 2.69 11.05
C LEU A 191 -4.94 2.81 11.90
N TYR A 192 -4.64 1.79 12.70
CA TYR A 192 -3.45 1.80 13.55
C TYR A 192 -2.18 1.82 12.71
N ASN A 193 -2.07 0.90 11.76
CA ASN A 193 -0.93 0.84 10.85
C ASN A 193 -0.77 2.15 10.09
N ALA A 194 -1.87 2.74 9.60
CA ALA A 194 -1.82 4.01 8.87
C ALA A 194 -1.21 5.13 9.73
N LEU A 195 -1.60 5.19 11.01
CA LEU A 195 -1.06 6.15 11.97
C LEU A 195 0.41 5.86 12.31
N VAL A 196 0.77 4.59 12.55
CA VAL A 196 2.16 4.18 12.76
C VAL A 196 3.05 4.60 11.60
N CYS A 197 2.65 4.31 10.36
CA CYS A 197 3.41 4.66 9.16
C CYS A 197 3.55 6.18 9.01
N ALA A 198 2.46 6.93 9.20
CA ALA A 198 2.49 8.39 9.13
C ALA A 198 3.39 8.99 10.22
N THR A 199 3.28 8.52 11.47
CA THR A 199 4.10 9.00 12.58
C THR A 199 5.58 8.66 12.39
N LEU A 200 5.88 7.45 11.93
CA LEU A 200 7.24 7.03 11.59
C LEU A 200 7.83 7.92 10.51
N ALA A 201 7.12 8.13 9.40
CA ALA A 201 7.56 9.01 8.33
C ALA A 201 7.78 10.45 8.82
N ARG A 202 6.90 10.98 9.67
CA ARG A 202 7.06 12.31 10.27
C ARG A 202 8.31 12.41 11.14
N LYS A 203 8.64 11.38 11.93
CA LYS A 203 9.88 11.35 12.72
C LYS A 203 11.11 11.37 11.82
N ILE A 204 11.12 10.53 10.78
CA ILE A 204 12.20 10.46 9.80
C ILE A 204 12.42 11.82 9.11
N ILE A 205 11.34 12.53 8.78
CA ILE A 205 11.41 13.84 8.12
C ILE A 205 12.09 14.92 8.97
N ALA A 206 12.13 14.78 10.30
CA ALA A 206 12.91 15.69 11.14
C ALA A 206 14.39 15.72 10.74
N ASN A 207 14.88 14.65 10.10
CA ASN A 207 16.25 14.52 9.58
C ASN A 207 16.32 14.57 8.04
N ILE A 208 15.29 15.07 7.34
CA ILE A 208 15.21 14.99 5.86
C ILE A 208 16.37 15.69 5.15
N GLU A 209 16.87 16.81 5.67
CA GLU A 209 17.99 17.54 5.07
C GLU A 209 19.30 16.75 5.18
N ARG A 210 19.50 16.04 6.30
CA ARG A 210 20.63 15.12 6.45
C ARG A 210 20.50 13.93 5.50
N ILE A 211 19.31 13.35 5.40
CA ILE A 211 18.99 12.27 4.46
C ILE A 211 19.35 12.68 3.03
N ARG A 212 18.88 13.86 2.59
CA ARG A 212 19.14 14.42 1.25
C ARG A 212 20.63 14.59 0.97
N LYS A 213 21.40 15.03 1.97
CA LYS A 213 22.85 15.18 1.90
C LYS A 213 23.55 13.82 1.80
N ASP A 214 23.23 12.90 2.69
CA ASP A 214 23.86 11.57 2.77
C ASP A 214 23.60 10.74 1.49
N CYS A 215 22.42 10.90 0.88
CA CYS A 215 22.09 10.23 -0.38
C CYS A 215 22.39 11.05 -1.65
N ASN A 216 22.97 12.25 -1.52
CA ASN A 216 23.23 13.20 -2.61
C ASN A 216 22.01 13.40 -3.54
N ASN A 217 20.83 13.59 -2.95
CA ASN A 217 19.58 13.80 -3.67
C ASN A 217 18.73 14.87 -2.98
N PRO A 218 18.70 16.12 -3.47
CA PRO A 218 17.93 17.21 -2.87
C PRO A 218 16.42 16.99 -2.94
N ASN A 219 15.95 16.12 -3.83
CA ASN A 219 14.54 15.80 -4.02
C ASN A 219 14.12 14.53 -3.28
N ALA A 220 14.98 13.94 -2.45
CA ALA A 220 14.65 12.73 -1.71
C ALA A 220 13.41 12.95 -0.82
N LYS A 221 12.57 11.91 -0.79
CA LYS A 221 11.36 11.82 0.03
C LYS A 221 11.39 10.54 0.86
N VAL A 222 10.46 10.43 1.79
CA VAL A 222 10.12 9.16 2.44
C VAL A 222 9.02 8.49 1.63
N GLY A 223 9.24 7.27 1.15
CA GLY A 223 8.20 6.49 0.49
C GLY A 223 7.38 5.68 1.50
N ILE A 224 6.06 5.69 1.38
CA ILE A 224 5.18 4.75 2.08
C ILE A 224 4.44 3.94 1.03
N ILE A 225 4.62 2.62 1.07
CA ILE A 225 4.08 1.68 0.10
C ILE A 225 3.17 0.68 0.81
N THR A 226 2.00 0.42 0.24
CA THR A 226 1.09 -0.61 0.73
C THR A 226 0.46 -1.37 -0.44
N PRO A 227 0.11 -2.66 -0.30
CA PRO A 227 -0.62 -3.37 -1.33
C PRO A 227 -2.03 -2.79 -1.58
N TYR A 228 -2.65 -2.12 -0.59
CA TYR A 228 -4.07 -1.75 -0.65
C TYR A 228 -4.32 -0.28 -0.99
N LYS A 229 -5.14 -0.04 -2.01
CA LYS A 229 -5.54 1.32 -2.44
C LYS A 229 -6.21 2.12 -1.33
N ASP A 230 -7.09 1.50 -0.55
CA ASP A 230 -7.84 2.19 0.50
C ASP A 230 -6.94 2.53 1.71
N GLN A 231 -5.97 1.67 2.02
CA GLN A 231 -4.91 1.99 2.99
C GLN A 231 -4.02 3.14 2.51
N ALA A 232 -3.57 3.10 1.25
CA ALA A 232 -2.79 4.20 0.67
C ALA A 232 -3.57 5.52 0.70
N ARG A 233 -4.89 5.48 0.45
CA ARG A 233 -5.76 6.65 0.55
C ARG A 233 -5.87 7.17 1.99
N LEU A 234 -6.01 6.28 2.96
CA LEU A 234 -6.08 6.64 4.37
C LEU A 234 -4.80 7.33 4.84
N ILE A 235 -3.64 6.75 4.53
CA ILE A 235 -2.34 7.34 4.87
C ILE A 235 -2.16 8.69 4.16
N ASN A 236 -2.49 8.79 2.87
CA ASN A 236 -2.42 10.06 2.14
C ASN A 236 -3.25 11.17 2.79
N LYS A 237 -4.45 10.87 3.29
CA LYS A 237 -5.27 11.86 4.00
C LYS A 237 -4.56 12.37 5.26
N ILE A 238 -4.01 11.46 6.08
CA ILE A 238 -3.25 11.84 7.28
C ILE A 238 -2.05 12.74 6.92
N ILE A 239 -1.29 12.36 5.88
CA ILE A 239 -0.14 13.13 5.41
C ILE A 239 -0.53 14.51 4.86
N MET A 240 -1.66 14.61 4.17
CA MET A 240 -2.18 15.87 3.63
C MET A 240 -2.63 16.79 4.76
N ASP A 241 -3.36 16.27 5.75
CA ASP A 241 -3.80 17.02 6.93
C ASP A 241 -2.59 17.54 7.73
N TRP A 242 -1.51 16.78 7.78
CA TRP A 242 -0.24 17.18 8.41
C TRP A 242 0.64 18.08 7.53
N LYS A 243 0.22 18.39 6.30
CA LYS A 243 0.94 19.22 5.33
C LYS A 243 2.35 18.68 4.99
N LEU A 244 2.49 17.36 4.91
CA LEU A 244 3.76 16.67 4.62
C LEU A 244 3.82 16.06 3.21
N SER A 245 2.88 16.40 2.33
CA SER A 245 2.77 15.80 0.98
C SER A 245 3.98 16.05 0.08
N ASP A 246 4.72 17.14 0.31
CA ASP A 246 5.94 17.43 -0.46
C ASP A 246 7.12 16.55 -0.05
N LEU A 247 7.11 16.03 1.18
CA LEU A 247 8.21 15.29 1.80
C LEU A 247 7.95 13.77 1.86
N ILE A 248 6.68 13.36 1.73
CA ILE A 248 6.26 11.95 1.78
C ILE A 248 5.52 11.57 0.51
N ARG A 249 5.97 10.49 -0.13
CA ARG A 249 5.27 9.87 -1.25
C ARG A 249 4.54 8.63 -0.78
N VAL A 250 3.21 8.64 -0.81
CA VAL A 250 2.38 7.49 -0.43
C VAL A 250 1.71 6.90 -1.66
N SER A 251 1.92 5.63 -1.96
CA SER A 251 1.22 4.97 -3.05
C SER A 251 1.07 3.46 -2.86
N THR A 252 0.34 2.82 -3.78
CA THR A 252 0.30 1.36 -3.87
C THR A 252 1.55 0.82 -4.55
N VAL A 253 1.94 -0.43 -4.30
CA VAL A 253 3.11 -1.07 -4.96
C VAL A 253 3.10 -0.87 -6.49
N HIS A 254 1.97 -1.16 -7.15
CA HIS A 254 1.77 -0.96 -8.59
C HIS A 254 2.02 0.48 -9.08
N ARG A 255 1.76 1.51 -8.26
CA ARG A 255 1.96 2.93 -8.61
C ARG A 255 3.33 3.45 -8.20
N PHE A 256 4.08 2.68 -7.41
CA PHE A 256 5.45 3.02 -7.02
C PHE A 256 6.47 2.43 -8.00
N GLN A 257 6.08 1.54 -8.90
CA GLN A 257 6.99 0.96 -9.90
C GLN A 257 7.68 2.05 -10.75
N GLY A 258 8.94 1.81 -11.08
CA GLY A 258 9.84 2.80 -11.68
C GLY A 258 10.31 3.91 -10.72
N GLY A 259 9.64 4.11 -9.58
CA GLY A 259 10.08 5.00 -8.51
C GLY A 259 11.10 4.34 -7.57
N GLU A 260 11.86 5.15 -6.86
CA GLU A 260 12.78 4.74 -5.81
C GLU A 260 12.95 5.86 -4.80
N GLU A 261 13.16 5.53 -3.53
CA GLU A 261 13.45 6.51 -2.48
C GLU A 261 14.54 5.97 -1.54
N PRO A 262 15.30 6.85 -0.86
CA PRO A 262 16.29 6.41 0.13
C PRO A 262 15.67 5.53 1.22
N ILE A 263 14.48 5.91 1.68
CA ILE A 263 13.76 5.22 2.75
C ILE A 263 12.37 4.82 2.27
N ILE A 264 12.04 3.54 2.45
CA ILE A 264 10.71 2.98 2.16
C ILE A 264 10.11 2.40 3.44
N ILE A 265 8.87 2.77 3.73
CA ILE A 265 8.02 2.17 4.74
C ILE A 265 6.98 1.30 4.02
N PHE A 266 7.12 0.00 4.14
CA PHE A 266 6.13 -0.95 3.64
C PHE A 266 5.09 -1.24 4.73
N ASP A 267 3.85 -0.86 4.47
CA ASP A 267 2.71 -1.18 5.33
C ASP A 267 1.95 -2.39 4.79
N SER A 268 2.06 -3.50 5.53
CA SER A 268 1.32 -4.72 5.23
C SER A 268 -0.20 -4.52 5.34
N CYS A 269 -0.68 -3.57 6.15
CA CYS A 269 -2.09 -3.34 6.53
C CYS A 269 -2.78 -4.54 7.24
N GLU A 270 -2.15 -5.72 7.23
CA GLU A 270 -2.73 -6.95 7.78
C GLU A 270 -2.80 -6.93 9.30
N GLY A 271 -3.78 -7.66 9.81
CA GLY A 271 -4.06 -7.80 11.23
C GLY A 271 -5.35 -8.61 11.42
N PRO A 272 -5.66 -9.02 12.66
CA PRO A 272 -6.88 -9.76 12.95
C PRO A 272 -8.13 -9.09 12.38
N GLY A 273 -9.11 -9.91 11.99
CA GLY A 273 -10.43 -9.45 11.52
C GLY A 273 -10.77 -9.79 10.09
N VAL A 274 -9.75 -9.98 9.27
CA VAL A 274 -9.85 -10.59 7.93
C VAL A 274 -8.74 -11.63 7.79
N ARG A 275 -8.93 -12.62 6.92
CA ARG A 275 -7.81 -13.47 6.48
C ARG A 275 -6.84 -12.65 5.66
N VAL A 276 -5.55 -13.01 5.66
CA VAL A 276 -4.51 -12.40 4.85
C VAL A 276 -4.95 -12.40 3.38
N ALA A 277 -4.71 -11.29 2.68
CA ALA A 277 -5.18 -11.19 1.31
C ALA A 277 -4.36 -12.11 0.40
N PRO A 278 -4.98 -12.63 -0.67
CA PRO A 278 -4.25 -13.32 -1.74
C PRO A 278 -3.08 -12.50 -2.30
N MET A 279 -3.17 -11.15 -2.28
CA MET A 279 -2.12 -10.26 -2.77
C MET A 279 -0.83 -10.27 -1.93
N LEU A 280 -0.83 -10.95 -0.78
CA LEU A 280 0.34 -11.18 0.06
C LEU A 280 0.58 -12.68 0.32
N ASP A 281 -0.22 -13.55 -0.29
CA ASP A 281 -0.14 -15.01 -0.18
C ASP A 281 0.19 -15.60 -1.55
N ASP A 282 1.44 -16.00 -1.71
CA ASP A 282 2.02 -16.55 -2.93
C ASP A 282 1.82 -18.07 -3.09
N THR A 283 1.07 -18.72 -2.19
CA THR A 283 0.82 -20.17 -2.29
C THR A 283 -0.22 -20.54 -3.34
N LYS A 284 -0.90 -19.54 -3.92
CA LYS A 284 -1.82 -19.75 -5.04
C LYS A 284 -1.05 -19.58 -6.34
N HIS A 285 -1.25 -20.52 -7.26
CA HIS A 285 -0.58 -20.55 -8.57
C HIS A 285 -0.71 -19.24 -9.38
N ASP A 286 -1.82 -18.49 -9.21
CA ASP A 286 -2.09 -17.24 -9.92
C ASP A 286 -1.85 -15.98 -9.06
N SER A 287 -1.02 -16.07 -8.01
CA SER A 287 -0.79 -14.95 -7.09
C SER A 287 0.43 -14.11 -7.45
N ASP A 288 0.18 -12.84 -7.74
CA ASP A 288 1.23 -11.82 -7.92
C ASP A 288 1.89 -11.40 -6.59
N ALA A 289 1.50 -11.99 -5.44
CA ALA A 289 2.00 -11.60 -4.13
C ALA A 289 3.53 -11.57 -4.05
N ARG A 290 4.18 -12.57 -4.65
CA ARG A 290 5.64 -12.66 -4.74
C ARG A 290 6.23 -11.44 -5.47
N LEU A 291 5.62 -11.06 -6.59
CA LEU A 291 6.06 -9.96 -7.45
C LEU A 291 5.82 -8.60 -6.76
N VAL A 292 4.70 -8.45 -6.06
CA VAL A 292 4.38 -7.28 -5.24
C VAL A 292 5.44 -7.04 -4.16
N LEU A 293 5.85 -8.10 -3.45
CA LEU A 293 6.88 -8.00 -2.42
C LEU A 293 8.25 -7.66 -3.01
N ASN A 294 8.63 -8.32 -4.11
CA ASN A 294 9.88 -8.01 -4.80
C ASN A 294 9.94 -6.54 -5.24
N VAL A 295 8.86 -6.04 -5.87
CA VAL A 295 8.80 -4.62 -6.26
C VAL A 295 8.90 -3.73 -5.03
N ALA A 296 8.12 -3.96 -3.98
CA ALA A 296 8.11 -3.12 -2.78
C ALA A 296 9.49 -2.97 -2.13
N ILE A 297 10.23 -4.09 -1.97
CA ILE A 297 11.56 -4.09 -1.35
C ILE A 297 12.57 -3.37 -2.27
N THR A 298 12.55 -3.67 -3.57
CA THR A 298 13.50 -3.13 -4.56
C THR A 298 13.30 -1.64 -4.88
N ARG A 299 12.31 -0.96 -4.28
CA ARG A 299 12.15 0.51 -4.38
C ARG A 299 13.07 1.27 -3.42
N THR A 300 13.76 0.56 -2.54
CA THR A 300 14.54 1.13 -1.44
C THR A 300 16.00 1.28 -1.80
N LYS A 301 16.67 2.33 -1.33
CA LYS A 301 18.14 2.45 -1.46
C LYS A 301 18.89 2.20 -0.16
N ASN A 302 18.48 2.83 0.93
CA ASN A 302 19.25 2.87 2.18
C ASN A 302 18.56 2.16 3.33
N ARG A 303 17.25 2.36 3.52
CA ARG A 303 16.52 1.80 4.66
C ARG A 303 15.11 1.35 4.33
N PHE A 304 14.79 0.12 4.73
CA PHE A 304 13.49 -0.49 4.57
C PHE A 304 12.84 -0.77 5.94
N TYR A 305 11.69 -0.15 6.17
CA TYR A 305 10.83 -0.42 7.31
C TYR A 305 9.68 -1.35 6.90
N PHE A 306 9.55 -2.50 7.55
CA PHE A 306 8.38 -3.36 7.43
C PHE A 306 7.43 -3.09 8.60
N VAL A 307 6.21 -2.59 8.34
CA VAL A 307 5.18 -2.39 9.35
C VAL A 307 4.13 -3.49 9.23
N GLY A 308 3.98 -4.30 10.29
CA GLY A 308 3.00 -5.37 10.24
C GLY A 308 2.75 -6.14 11.52
N HIS A 309 1.62 -6.83 11.53
CA HIS A 309 1.22 -7.74 12.59
C HIS A 309 1.74 -9.14 12.28
N THR A 310 3.02 -9.39 12.54
CA THR A 310 3.72 -10.62 12.10
C THR A 310 3.07 -11.91 12.62
N LYS A 311 2.59 -11.91 13.87
CA LYS A 311 1.89 -13.08 14.47
C LYS A 311 0.63 -13.46 13.69
N HIS A 312 -0.09 -12.48 13.14
CA HIS A 312 -1.28 -12.73 12.34
C HIS A 312 -0.88 -13.23 10.95
N LEU A 313 0.10 -12.56 10.32
CA LEU A 313 0.65 -12.98 9.04
C LEU A 313 1.15 -14.45 9.08
N LEU A 314 1.98 -14.80 10.06
CA LEU A 314 2.55 -16.15 10.20
C LEU A 314 1.54 -17.22 10.63
N SER A 315 0.40 -16.84 11.22
CA SER A 315 -0.65 -17.81 11.59
C SER A 315 -1.62 -18.12 10.46
N ASP A 316 -1.78 -17.21 9.50
CA ASP A 316 -2.72 -17.38 8.38
C ASP A 316 -2.01 -17.75 7.06
N LEU A 317 -0.73 -17.36 6.88
CA LEU A 317 0.09 -17.74 5.74
C LEU A 317 0.61 -19.18 5.86
N HIS A 318 0.79 -19.84 4.72
CA HIS A 318 1.54 -21.08 4.66
C HIS A 318 3.01 -20.85 5.03
N ARG A 319 3.66 -21.83 5.67
CA ARG A 319 5.05 -21.72 6.11
C ARG A 319 6.03 -21.44 4.96
N ASP A 320 5.78 -22.03 3.80
CA ASP A 320 6.63 -21.88 2.62
C ASP A 320 6.34 -20.61 1.79
N SER A 321 5.36 -19.80 2.20
CA SER A 321 5.10 -18.49 1.58
C SER A 321 6.36 -17.63 1.62
N VAL A 322 6.67 -16.95 0.51
CA VAL A 322 7.79 -16.02 0.44
C VAL A 322 7.68 -14.94 1.53
N LEU A 323 6.47 -14.43 1.81
CA LEU A 323 6.29 -13.44 2.88
C LEU A 323 6.61 -14.03 4.26
N ALA A 324 6.19 -15.25 4.55
CA ALA A 324 6.51 -15.92 5.83
C ALA A 324 8.03 -16.08 5.99
N ARG A 325 8.73 -16.53 4.94
CA ARG A 325 10.21 -16.65 4.95
C ARG A 325 10.91 -15.30 5.08
N ILE A 326 10.39 -14.26 4.44
CA ILE A 326 10.91 -12.90 4.60
C ILE A 326 10.73 -12.45 6.05
N ILE A 327 9.54 -12.64 6.67
CA ILE A 327 9.33 -12.29 8.08
C ILE A 327 10.31 -13.03 9.00
N HIS A 328 10.58 -14.31 8.75
CA HIS A 328 11.61 -15.05 9.49
C HIS A 328 13.00 -14.44 9.32
N TYR A 329 13.37 -14.05 8.10
CA TYR A 329 14.63 -13.34 7.86
C TYR A 329 14.70 -11.99 8.59
N PHE A 330 13.60 -11.24 8.67
CA PHE A 330 13.56 -10.01 9.48
C PHE A 330 13.77 -10.28 10.98
N TYR A 331 13.30 -11.41 11.51
CA TYR A 331 13.60 -11.75 12.91
C TYR A 331 15.07 -12.08 13.17
N GLU A 332 15.78 -12.58 12.15
CA GLU A 332 17.19 -12.94 12.25
C GLU A 332 18.11 -11.72 12.05
N GLU A 333 17.79 -10.87 11.07
CA GLU A 333 18.72 -9.86 10.54
C GLU A 333 18.27 -8.41 10.71
N ALA A 334 17.00 -8.14 11.05
CA ALA A 334 16.49 -6.77 11.18
C ALA A 334 16.41 -6.32 12.64
N GLU A 335 16.50 -5.01 12.85
CA GLU A 335 16.15 -4.42 14.15
C GLU A 335 14.63 -4.48 14.34
N VAL A 336 14.15 -4.94 15.50
CA VAL A 336 12.72 -5.05 15.80
C VAL A 336 12.32 -3.94 16.78
N LEU A 337 11.40 -3.07 16.35
CA LEU A 337 10.82 -2.01 17.18
C LEU A 337 9.34 -2.26 17.43
N ASP A 338 8.90 -2.10 18.68
CA ASP A 338 7.49 -2.18 19.02
C ASP A 338 6.77 -0.87 18.62
N SER A 339 5.68 -1.00 17.85
CA SER A 339 4.88 0.14 17.39
C SER A 339 4.32 1.02 18.52
N GLY A 340 4.12 0.50 19.73
CA GLY A 340 3.68 1.28 20.89
C GLY A 340 4.65 2.40 21.25
N THR A 341 5.96 2.16 21.08
CA THR A 341 7.01 3.16 21.34
C THR A 341 6.97 4.35 20.37
N LEU A 342 6.44 4.14 19.16
CA LEU A 342 6.32 5.19 18.16
C LEU A 342 5.14 6.12 18.43
N VAL A 343 4.10 5.59 19.08
CA VAL A 343 2.75 6.17 19.05
C VAL A 343 2.28 6.73 20.41
N ASP A 344 2.72 6.20 21.55
CA ASP A 344 2.10 6.43 22.87
C ASP A 344 1.96 7.93 23.33
N LYS A 345 2.84 8.87 22.93
CA LYS A 345 2.69 10.31 23.30
C LYS A 345 1.95 11.18 22.28
N TYR A 346 1.97 10.80 21.02
CA TYR A 346 1.39 11.59 19.93
C TYR A 346 -0.05 11.17 19.62
N PHE A 347 -0.40 9.93 19.95
CA PHE A 347 -1.70 9.36 19.68
C PHE A 347 -2.82 10.10 20.40
N THR A 348 -2.63 10.49 21.65
CA THR A 348 -3.65 11.19 22.44
C THR A 348 -4.05 12.51 21.78
N THR A 349 -3.08 13.35 21.43
CA THR A 349 -3.34 14.69 20.90
C THR A 349 -3.87 14.70 19.46
N ASP A 350 -3.40 13.80 18.59
CA ASP A 350 -3.82 13.76 17.18
C ASP A 350 -5.07 12.88 16.96
N PHE A 351 -5.30 11.86 17.80
CA PHE A 351 -6.57 11.12 17.80
C PHE A 351 -7.74 12.01 18.23
N GLU A 352 -7.55 12.88 19.24
CA GLU A 352 -8.56 13.86 19.64
C GLU A 352 -8.94 14.78 18.47
N LYS A 353 -7.96 15.36 17.78
CA LYS A 353 -8.20 16.19 16.57
C LYS A 353 -8.88 15.43 15.44
N TRP A 354 -8.50 14.17 15.21
CA TRP A 354 -9.09 13.36 14.15
C TRP A 354 -10.51 12.90 14.50
N ALA A 355 -10.77 12.57 15.77
CA ALA A 355 -12.11 12.29 16.29
C ALA A 355 -13.00 13.53 16.14
N ASP A 356 -12.53 14.71 16.53
CA ASP A 356 -13.24 15.98 16.36
C ASP A 356 -13.53 16.29 14.88
N ALA A 357 -12.57 16.05 13.97
CA ALA A 357 -12.73 16.23 12.52
C ALA A 357 -13.79 15.28 11.92
N LEU A 358 -13.86 14.03 12.37
CA LEU A 358 -14.86 13.04 11.94
C LEU A 358 -16.27 13.36 12.44
N ILE A 359 -16.37 13.90 13.66
CA ILE A 359 -17.63 14.33 14.27
C ILE A 359 -18.13 15.61 13.57
N SER A 360 -17.24 16.56 13.29
CA SER A 360 -17.57 17.82 12.59
C SER A 360 -17.88 17.67 11.09
N THR A 361 -17.52 16.55 10.45
CA THR A 361 -17.98 16.26 9.07
C THR A 361 -19.35 15.59 9.01
N THR A 362 -19.89 15.13 10.15
CA THR A 362 -21.25 14.55 10.24
C THR A 362 -22.30 15.53 10.75
N SER A 363 -21.94 16.78 11.00
CA SER A 363 -22.81 17.82 11.58
C SER A 363 -23.59 18.67 10.56
N ALA A 364 -23.66 18.30 9.28
CA ALA A 364 -24.54 19.00 8.34
C ALA A 364 -26.02 18.55 8.41
N THR A 365 -26.35 17.45 9.09
CA THR A 365 -27.76 17.02 9.30
C THR A 365 -27.90 16.05 10.47
N ARG A 366 -27.60 16.46 11.71
CA ARG A 366 -28.10 15.76 12.91
C ARG A 366 -28.37 16.75 14.03
N GLU A 367 -29.52 16.57 14.68
CA GLU A 367 -29.91 17.25 15.91
C GLU A 367 -28.80 17.16 16.98
N PRO A 368 -28.72 18.12 17.92
CA PRO A 368 -27.61 18.23 18.84
C PRO A 368 -27.56 17.01 19.78
N PHE A 369 -26.45 16.28 19.77
CA PHE A 369 -26.13 15.36 20.86
C PHE A 369 -25.76 16.18 22.10
N SER A 370 -26.49 15.99 23.21
CA SER A 370 -26.07 16.44 24.54
C SER A 370 -24.98 15.50 25.07
N GLY A 371 -23.74 15.67 24.60
CA GLY A 371 -22.59 14.88 25.07
C GLY A 371 -21.59 15.75 25.81
N ASP A 372 -21.10 15.26 26.95
CA ASP A 372 -19.98 15.86 27.68
C ASP A 372 -18.63 15.40 27.09
N LEU A 373 -17.66 16.32 27.01
CA LEU A 373 -16.29 16.06 26.53
C LEU A 373 -15.36 15.72 27.70
N HIS A 374 -14.57 14.65 27.55
CA HIS A 374 -13.65 14.15 28.59
C HIS A 374 -12.21 14.01 28.07
N THR A 375 -11.23 14.25 28.94
CA THR A 375 -9.77 14.16 28.73
C THR A 375 -9.20 12.91 29.41
N GLU A 376 -7.93 12.54 29.15
CA GLU A 376 -7.28 11.39 29.79
C GLU A 376 -7.34 11.41 31.34
N LYS A 377 -7.40 12.60 31.95
CA LYS A 377 -7.44 12.76 33.42
C LYS A 377 -8.81 12.45 34.03
N ASN A 378 -9.90 12.69 33.32
CA ASN A 378 -11.26 12.51 33.86
C ASN A 378 -12.06 11.39 33.15
N PHE A 379 -11.65 10.98 31.94
CA PHE A 379 -12.34 10.00 31.12
C PHE A 379 -12.57 8.69 31.89
N TRP A 380 -11.54 8.15 32.52
CA TRP A 380 -11.68 6.84 33.18
C TRP A 380 -12.60 6.89 34.38
N GLN A 381 -12.53 7.96 35.18
CA GLN A 381 -13.41 8.12 36.33
C GLN A 381 -14.87 8.22 35.90
N THR A 382 -15.17 9.04 34.89
CA THR A 382 -16.52 9.15 34.33
C THR A 382 -16.96 7.85 33.67
N PHE A 383 -16.12 7.23 32.85
CA PHE A 383 -16.41 5.97 32.19
C PHE A 383 -16.74 4.85 33.20
N TYR A 384 -16.01 4.73 34.32
CA TYR A 384 -16.35 3.77 35.37
C TYR A 384 -17.64 4.11 36.11
N GLN A 385 -17.99 5.40 36.26
CA GLN A 385 -19.30 5.80 36.79
C GLN A 385 -20.42 5.44 35.82
N ASP A 386 -20.24 5.70 34.53
CA ASP A 386 -21.19 5.33 33.48
C ASP A 386 -21.42 3.82 33.47
N LEU A 387 -20.35 3.01 33.54
CA LEU A 387 -20.44 1.55 33.65
C LEU A 387 -21.27 1.07 34.85
N LYS A 388 -21.29 1.81 35.97
CA LYS A 388 -22.11 1.45 37.14
C LYS A 388 -23.59 1.78 36.94
N ILE A 389 -23.88 2.84 36.18
CA ILE A 389 -25.22 3.43 36.03
C ILE A 389 -25.97 2.86 34.82
N VAL A 390 -25.28 2.25 33.84
CA VAL A 390 -25.92 1.57 32.70
C VAL A 390 -26.97 0.56 33.17
N LYS A 391 -28.17 0.61 32.57
CA LYS A 391 -29.32 -0.24 32.95
C LYS A 391 -29.69 -1.30 31.93
N GLU A 392 -29.50 -1.02 30.65
CA GLU A 392 -30.01 -1.89 29.57
C GLU A 392 -28.93 -2.33 28.59
N ARG A 393 -28.14 -1.39 28.08
CA ARG A 393 -27.17 -1.64 27.01
C ARG A 393 -25.91 -0.79 27.17
N LEU A 394 -24.75 -1.41 27.01
CA LEU A 394 -23.46 -0.74 26.91
C LEU A 394 -22.88 -0.91 25.50
N ILE A 395 -22.60 0.19 24.81
CA ILE A 395 -21.94 0.17 23.50
C ILE A 395 -20.56 0.81 23.63
N ILE A 396 -19.50 0.03 23.42
CA ILE A 396 -18.11 0.53 23.47
C ILE A 396 -17.60 0.73 22.05
N LEU A 397 -17.32 1.97 21.68
CA LEU A 397 -16.70 2.33 20.42
C LEU A 397 -15.21 2.61 20.61
N SER A 398 -14.39 1.56 20.67
CA SER A 398 -12.93 1.71 20.82
C SER A 398 -12.19 1.03 19.68
N PRO A 399 -11.32 1.74 18.94
CA PRO A 399 -10.42 1.14 17.96
C PRO A 399 -9.29 0.31 18.60
N PHE A 400 -9.07 0.43 19.93
CA PHE A 400 -7.93 -0.18 20.63
C PHE A 400 -8.34 -0.81 21.96
N VAL A 401 -7.82 -2.01 22.26
CA VAL A 401 -7.88 -2.59 23.61
C VAL A 401 -6.52 -3.19 23.95
N LYS A 402 -5.66 -2.43 24.65
CA LYS A 402 -4.40 -2.95 25.24
C LYS A 402 -4.74 -4.14 26.15
N VAL A 403 -4.02 -5.26 25.99
CA VAL A 403 -4.28 -6.54 26.71
C VAL A 403 -4.28 -6.37 28.23
N GLN A 404 -3.39 -5.54 28.79
CA GLN A 404 -3.32 -5.25 30.23
C GLN A 404 -4.56 -4.53 30.78
N ARG A 405 -5.31 -3.78 29.96
CA ARG A 405 -6.50 -3.01 30.39
C ARG A 405 -7.77 -3.86 30.44
N ARG A 406 -7.76 -5.08 29.88
CA ARG A 406 -8.89 -6.03 29.98
C ARG A 406 -9.12 -6.52 31.41
N GLY A 407 -8.05 -6.68 32.19
CA GLY A 407 -8.13 -7.25 33.54
C GLY A 407 -8.98 -6.44 34.52
N ARG A 408 -8.97 -5.09 34.44
CA ARG A 408 -9.79 -4.24 35.33
C ARG A 408 -11.23 -4.05 34.85
N LEU A 409 -11.48 -4.18 33.54
CA LEU A 409 -12.81 -3.99 32.95
C LEU A 409 -13.64 -5.27 32.96
N ILE A 410 -13.01 -6.44 32.99
CA ILE A 410 -13.69 -7.72 32.87
C ILE A 410 -14.63 -8.01 34.05
N ASP A 411 -14.27 -7.57 35.25
CA ASP A 411 -15.10 -7.76 36.44
C ASP A 411 -16.34 -6.86 36.40
N TYR A 412 -16.22 -5.62 35.89
CA TYR A 412 -17.37 -4.75 35.63
C TYR A 412 -18.27 -5.33 34.54
N PHE A 413 -17.69 -5.84 33.45
CA PHE A 413 -18.48 -6.46 32.38
C PHE A 413 -19.18 -7.74 32.85
N ARG A 414 -18.55 -8.58 33.68
CA ARG A 414 -19.21 -9.74 34.29
C ARG A 414 -20.38 -9.32 35.18
N ALA A 415 -20.16 -8.36 36.09
CA ALA A 415 -21.22 -7.86 36.96
C ALA A 415 -22.39 -7.24 36.17
N MET A 416 -22.11 -6.62 35.02
CA MET A 416 -23.15 -6.07 34.13
C MET A 416 -23.91 -7.18 33.39
N ILE A 417 -23.22 -8.22 32.91
CA ILE A 417 -23.85 -9.39 32.27
C ILE A 417 -24.74 -10.13 33.28
N GLU A 418 -24.30 -10.31 34.52
CA GLU A 418 -25.08 -10.92 35.61
C GLU A 418 -26.34 -10.11 35.94
N ARG A 419 -26.31 -8.79 35.75
CA ARG A 419 -27.47 -7.90 35.86
C ARG A 419 -28.37 -7.89 34.61
N GLY A 420 -28.08 -8.72 33.61
CA GLY A 420 -28.84 -8.81 32.37
C GLY A 420 -28.59 -7.68 31.37
N ILE A 421 -27.50 -6.91 31.54
CA ILE A 421 -27.15 -5.80 30.65
C ILE A 421 -26.48 -6.35 29.39
N GLU A 422 -26.98 -5.96 28.22
CA GLU A 422 -26.39 -6.35 26.95
C GLU A 422 -25.15 -5.49 26.64
N ILE A 423 -23.98 -6.13 26.53
CA ILE A 423 -22.72 -5.46 26.19
C ILE A 423 -22.41 -5.69 24.71
N ARG A 424 -22.33 -4.61 23.93
CA ARG A 424 -21.91 -4.62 22.52
C ARG A 424 -20.65 -3.78 22.34
N SER A 425 -19.49 -4.42 22.27
CA SER A 425 -18.27 -3.72 21.83
C SER A 425 -18.26 -3.66 20.30
N LYS A 426 -18.31 -2.45 19.74
CA LYS A 426 -18.19 -2.20 18.30
C LYS A 426 -16.89 -1.42 18.09
N GLN A 427 -15.82 -2.07 17.64
CA GLN A 427 -14.73 -1.32 17.01
C GLN A 427 -15.34 -0.46 15.90
N ILE A 428 -14.88 0.79 15.74
CA ILE A 428 -15.52 1.77 14.85
C ILE A 428 -15.61 1.18 13.43
N PHE A 429 -16.79 0.66 13.09
CA PHE A 429 -17.19 0.24 11.76
C PHE A 429 -17.81 1.47 11.09
N LEU A 430 -17.06 2.12 10.20
CA LEU A 430 -17.62 3.04 9.23
C LEU A 430 -18.29 2.21 8.11
N GLY A 431 -19.60 2.01 8.25
CA GLY A 431 -20.50 1.80 7.10
C GLY A 431 -20.72 0.36 6.59
N CYS A 432 -22.01 -0.01 6.58
CA CYS A 432 -22.70 -1.03 5.77
C CYS A 432 -22.48 -2.54 6.01
N SER A 433 -23.51 -3.10 6.67
CA SER A 433 -24.37 -4.23 6.28
C SER A 433 -23.77 -5.50 5.65
N THR A 434 -24.27 -6.62 6.19
CA THR A 434 -24.19 -8.03 5.75
C THR A 434 -23.01 -8.85 6.28
N TYR A 435 -23.25 -9.46 7.44
CA TYR A 435 -22.59 -10.69 7.89
C TYR A 435 -23.15 -11.90 7.10
N PRO A 436 -22.36 -12.97 6.97
CA PRO A 436 -22.81 -14.17 7.66
C PRO A 436 -21.68 -14.87 8.43
N ARG A 437 -22.05 -15.37 9.62
CA ARG A 437 -21.37 -16.37 10.48
C ARG A 437 -20.44 -15.83 11.56
N CYS A 438 -21.05 -15.35 12.65
CA CYS A 438 -20.71 -15.83 13.99
C CYS A 438 -22.02 -16.04 14.75
N LYS A 439 -22.25 -17.24 15.30
CA LYS A 439 -23.52 -17.65 15.92
C LYS A 439 -23.73 -16.88 17.24
N TYR A 440 -24.68 -15.95 17.24
CA TYR A 440 -25.43 -15.54 18.42
C TYR A 440 -26.89 -15.98 18.22
N THR A 441 -27.49 -16.49 19.27
CA THR A 441 -28.74 -17.27 19.32
C THR A 441 -29.91 -16.59 18.62
N LYS A 442 -30.53 -17.34 17.70
CA LYS A 442 -31.72 -16.96 16.93
C LYS A 442 -32.95 -17.36 17.74
N HIS A 443 -33.63 -16.42 18.41
CA HIS A 443 -34.98 -16.69 18.91
C HIS A 443 -36.00 -16.35 17.80
N ILE A 444 -36.70 -17.42 17.41
CA ILE A 444 -37.82 -17.45 16.48
C ILE A 444 -39.01 -16.73 17.12
N THR A 445 -39.70 -15.94 16.30
CA THR A 445 -40.96 -15.25 16.58
C THR A 445 -42.04 -16.25 17.03
N GLY A 446 -42.50 -16.12 18.27
CA GLY A 446 -43.78 -16.66 18.73
C GLY A 446 -44.84 -15.57 18.65
N SER A 447 -45.73 -15.67 17.68
CA SER A 447 -46.97 -14.89 17.65
C SER A 447 -47.95 -15.45 18.69
N SER A 448 -48.20 -14.72 19.76
CA SER A 448 -49.46 -14.86 20.50
C SER A 448 -50.42 -13.78 20.01
N ARG A 449 -51.38 -14.21 19.17
CA ARG A 449 -52.66 -13.53 19.05
C ARG A 449 -53.41 -13.77 20.35
N SER A 450 -53.82 -12.71 21.03
CA SER A 450 -54.93 -12.76 21.98
C SER A 450 -56.21 -13.09 21.21
N HIS A 451 -57.01 -13.99 21.77
CA HIS A 451 -58.44 -14.11 21.50
C HIS A 451 -59.21 -13.39 22.61
N SER A 452 -60.44 -12.99 22.25
CA SER A 452 -61.48 -12.24 22.97
C SER A 452 -61.20 -10.77 23.23
#